data_AF-A0A010Z350-F1
#
_entry.id   AF-A0A010Z350-F1
#
_cell.length_a   1.000
_cell.length_b   1.000
_cell.length_c   1.000
_cell.angle_alpha   90.00
_cell.angle_beta   90.00
_cell.angle_gamma   90.00
#
_symmetry.space_group_name_H-M   'P 1'
#
loop_
_entity.id
_entity.type
_entity.pdbx_description
1 polymer ?
#
loop_
_entity_poly.entity_id
_entity_poly.type
_entity_poly.pdbx_seq_one_letter_code
_entity_poly.pdbx_strand_id
1 'polypeptide(L)' 'MRCVCCGEWAIEPVTLDGVPRLRLSCRGYLVGYYTAPESLAAELRRQHGPGLADFRAAA' A
#
# COMPACT_ATOMS: atom_id res chain seq x y z
N MET A 1 1.89 5.09 -5.64
CA MET A 1 0.87 5.88 -4.91
C MET A 1 1.37 6.17 -3.51
N ARG A 2 1.10 7.35 -2.94
CA ARG A 2 1.49 7.73 -1.57
C ARG A 2 0.29 8.28 -0.80
N CYS A 3 0.29 8.14 0.53
CA CYS A 3 -0.75 8.72 1.37
C CYS A 3 -0.64 10.25 1.40
N VAL A 4 -1.77 10.95 1.28
CA VAL A 4 -1.86 12.41 1.46
C VAL A 4 -1.81 12.83 2.94
N CYS A 5 -2.13 11.92 3.86
CA CYS A 5 -2.18 12.15 5.29
C CYS A 5 -0.81 12.55 5.89
N CYS A 6 0.25 11.85 5.49
CA CYS A 6 1.59 12.01 6.06
C CYS A 6 2.72 11.73 5.05
N GLY A 7 2.43 11.22 3.86
CA GLY A 7 3.44 10.84 2.87
C GLY A 7 4.29 9.60 3.22
N GLU A 8 4.16 9.03 4.43
CA GLU A 8 4.99 7.92 4.91
C GLU A 8 4.61 6.56 4.30
N TRP A 9 3.32 6.38 3.98
CA TRP A 9 2.80 5.14 3.41
C TRP A 9 2.79 5.19 1.89
N ALA A 10 3.21 4.11 1.25
CA ALA A 10 3.20 3.97 -0.20
C ALA A 10 2.64 2.62 -0.66
N ILE A 11 1.89 2.66 -1.75
CA ILE A 11 1.38 1.49 -2.46
C ILE A 11 1.93 1.54 -3.89
N GLU A 12 2.62 0.48 -4.30
CA GLU A 12 3.22 0.38 -5.63
C GLU A 12 2.77 -0.91 -6.31
N PRO A 13 2.37 -0.85 -7.60
CA PRO A 13 2.14 -2.06 -8.37
C PRO A 13 3.46 -2.76 -8.63
N VAL A 14 3.51 -4.07 -8.43
CA VAL A 14 4.68 -4.90 -8.68
C VAL A 14 4.24 -6.22 -9.32
N THR A 15 5.12 -6.84 -10.10
CA THR A 15 4.91 -8.21 -10.60
C THR A 15 5.94 -9.10 -9.95
N LEU A 16 5.47 -10.16 -9.27
CA LEU A 16 6.31 -11.14 -8.61
C LEU A 16 5.92 -12.52 -9.13
N ASP A 17 6.90 -13.26 -9.67
CA ASP A 17 6.69 -14.58 -10.26
C ASP A 17 5.60 -14.60 -11.36
N GLY A 18 5.49 -13.51 -12.13
CA GLY A 18 4.46 -13.34 -13.15
C GLY A 18 3.07 -12.95 -12.61
N VAL A 19 2.89 -12.83 -11.30
CA VAL A 19 1.62 -12.46 -10.67
C VAL A 19 1.62 -10.96 -10.31
N PRO A 20 0.63 -10.17 -10.77
CA PRO A 20 0.49 -8.78 -10.37
C PRO A 20 0.06 -8.69 -8.90
N ARG A 21 0.76 -7.83 -8.14
CA ARG A 21 0.56 -7.59 -6.72
C ARG A 21 0.70 -6.09 -6.41
N LEU A 22 0.24 -5.70 -5.24
CA LEU A 22 0.45 -4.38 -4.64
C LEU A 22 1.46 -4.52 -3.51
N ARG A 23 2.59 -3.82 -3.61
CA ARG A 23 3.57 -3.67 -2.54
C ARG A 23 3.12 -2.54 -1.61
N LEU A 24 2.94 -2.84 -0.33
CA LEU A 24 2.75 -1.83 0.71
C LEU A 24 4.08 -1.56 1.42
N SER A 25 4.44 -0.29 1.56
CA SER A 25 5.58 0.13 2.36
C SER A 25 5.21 1.28 3.31
N CYS A 26 5.93 1.35 4.43
CA CYS A 26 5.83 2.42 5.42
C CYS A 26 7.23 2.94 5.72
N ARG A 27 7.45 4.24 5.55
CA ARG A 27 8.77 4.89 5.73
C ARG A 27 9.89 4.24 4.92
N GLY A 28 9.55 3.69 3.75
CA GLY A 28 10.48 2.97 2.87
C GLY A 28 10.72 1.49 3.22
N TYR A 29 10.18 1.00 4.34
CA TYR A 29 10.29 -0.41 4.73
C TYR A 29 9.12 -1.23 4.17
N LEU A 30 9.42 -2.45 3.71
CA LEU A 30 8.42 -3.38 3.21
C LEU A 30 7.50 -3.82 4.34
N VAL A 31 6.20 -3.62 4.15
CA VAL A 31 5.16 -4.17 5.03
C VAL A 31 4.65 -5.50 4.49
N GLY A 32 4.34 -5.56 3.19
CA GLY A 32 3.84 -6.78 2.57
C GLY A 32 3.45 -6.63 1.11
N TYR A 33 3.05 -7.76 0.52
CA TYR A 33 2.52 -7.87 -0.84
C TYR A 33 1.09 -8.38 -0.80
N TYR A 34 0.22 -7.77 -1.60
CA TYR A 34 -1.21 -8.04 -1.58
C TYR A 34 -1.73 -8.22 -3.00
N THR A 35 -2.54 -9.23 -3.23
CA THR A 35 -3.23 -9.45 -4.52
C THR A 35 -4.62 -8.80 -4.54
N ALA A 36 -5.17 -8.50 -3.37
CA ALA A 36 -6.53 -8.00 -3.20
C ALA A 36 -6.56 -6.69 -2.39
N PRO A 37 -7.28 -5.65 -2.83
CA PRO A 37 -7.38 -4.37 -2.11
C PRO A 37 -7.92 -4.50 -0.68
N GLU A 38 -8.84 -5.42 -0.42
CA GLU A 38 -9.43 -5.65 0.90
C GLU A 38 -8.41 -6.16 1.92
N SER A 39 -7.47 -7.02 1.50
CA SER A 39 -6.38 -7.50 2.36
C SER A 39 -5.42 -6.36 2.70
N LEU A 40 -5.13 -5.49 1.73
CA LEU A 40 -4.31 -4.30 1.95
C LEU A 40 -5.00 -3.30 2.89
N ALA A 41 -6.32 -3.11 2.76
CA ALA A 41 -7.11 -2.27 3.66
C ALA A 41 -7.18 -2.84 5.08
N ALA A 42 -7.24 -4.17 5.24
CA ALA A 42 -7.17 -4.83 6.54
C ALA A 42 -5.80 -4.62 7.21
N GLU A 43 -4.70 -4.73 6.45
CA GLU A 43 -3.35 -4.46 6.94
C GLU A 43 -3.21 -3.02 7.42
N LEU A 44 -3.63 -2.05 6.61
CA LEU A 44 -3.57 -0.63 6.97
C LEU A 44 -4.31 -0.37 8.29
N ARG A 45 -5.52 -0.93 8.45
CA ARG A 45 -6.27 -0.82 9.71
C ARG A 45 -5.54 -1.47 10.89
N ARG A 46 -4.93 -2.64 10.69
CA ARG A 46 -4.16 -3.36 11.71
C ARG A 46 -2.98 -2.53 12.24
N GLN A 47 -2.33 -1.76 11.37
CA GLN A 47 -1.19 -0.93 11.73
C GLN A 47 -1.56 0.52 12.11
N HIS A 48 -2.85 0.80 12.30
CA HIS A 48 -3.35 2.17 12.52
C HIS A 48 -2.89 3.14 11.42
N GLY A 49 -2.71 2.62 10.21
CA GLY A 49 -2.38 3.37 9.01
C GLY A 49 -3.60 4.08 8.43
N PRO A 50 -3.39 4.87 7.36
CA PRO A 50 -4.45 5.60 6.68
C PRO A 50 -5.45 4.69 5.97
N GLY A 51 -6.60 5.26 5.60
CA GLY A 51 -7.55 4.58 4.72
C GLY A 51 -7.04 4.51 3.28
N LEU A 52 -7.55 3.55 2.50
CA LEU A 52 -7.23 3.44 1.06
C LEU A 52 -7.54 4.73 0.28
N ALA A 53 -8.60 5.44 0.66
CA ALA A 53 -9.01 6.70 0.03
C ALA A 53 -7.99 7.85 0.22
N ASP A 54 -7.08 7.73 1.19
CA ASP A 54 -6.05 8.74 1.44
C ASP A 54 -4.86 8.60 0.47
N PHE A 55 -4.83 7.57 -0.39
CA PHE A 55 -3.76 7.42 -1.37
C PHE A 55 -4.09 8.12 -2.68
N ARG A 56 -3.11 8.83 -3.23
CA ARG A 56 -3.21 9.39 -4.59
C ARG A 56 -2.30 8.68 -5.58
N ALA A 57 -2.77 8.55 -6.80
CA ALA A 57 -1.95 8.23 -7.95
C ALA A 57 -0.81 9.25 -8.06
N ALA A 58 0.42 8.77 -8.25
CA ALA A 58 1.50 9.65 -8.64
C ALA A 58 1.25 10.00 -10.11
N ALA A 59 1.14 11.31 -10.40
CA ALA A 59 1.04 11.82 -11.76
C ALA A 59 2.34 11.58 -12.54
#